data_AF-A0A0E3P3R2-F1
#
_entry.id   AF-A0A0E3P3R2-F1
#
_cell.length_a   1.000
_cell.length_b   1.000
_cell.length_c   1.000
_cell.angle_alpha   90.00
_cell.angle_beta   90.00
_cell.angle_gamma   90.00
#
_symmetry.space_group_name_H-M   'P 1'
#
loop_
_entity.id
_entity.type
_entity.pdbx_description
1 polymer ?
#
loop_
_entity_poly.entity_id
_entity_poly.type
_entity_poly.pdbx_seq_one_letter_code
_entity_poly.pdbx_strand_id
1 'polypeptide(L)'
;MKLGTGVLLVTIMILSVVAVLSTAPEADANSDILNDIDFDKTSLKFNEILDNFETVTTNSTTFLNDVSDGRVTLELLGQEFDLDLQEMDSVSNDAVIITENGSMIPAPESSTYKGTVVGEANSNAILTATDDVILGEINVGDKSYFIEQTSRKYKGKVVHVVYSSDAIKDREILEYNPC
;
A
#
# COMPACT_ATOMS: atom_id res chain seq x y z
N MET A 1 -18.75 -47.14 -70.71
CA MET A 1 -19.93 -46.30 -71.00
C MET A 1 -20.56 -45.91 -69.66
N LYS A 2 -20.85 -44.60 -69.48
CA LYS A 2 -21.60 -43.95 -68.37
C LYS A 2 -20.91 -43.95 -66.99
N LEU A 3 -20.28 -42.84 -66.60
CA LEU A 3 -20.82 -41.68 -65.84
C LEU A 3 -21.38 -42.03 -64.46
N GLY A 4 -20.71 -41.52 -63.43
CA GLY A 4 -21.21 -41.43 -62.06
C GLY A 4 -20.52 -40.26 -61.35
N THR A 5 -21.05 -39.07 -61.56
CA THR A 5 -20.81 -37.84 -60.80
C THR A 5 -20.98 -38.07 -59.29
N GLY A 6 -20.03 -37.60 -58.48
CA GLY A 6 -20.10 -37.71 -57.02
C GLY A 6 -19.21 -36.68 -56.32
N VAL A 7 -19.69 -35.44 -56.29
CA VAL A 7 -19.59 -34.43 -55.22
C VAL A 7 -18.23 -34.23 -54.52
N LEU A 8 -17.68 -33.04 -54.77
CA LEU A 8 -16.73 -32.27 -53.98
C LEU A 8 -17.18 -32.15 -52.51
N LEU A 9 -16.34 -32.56 -51.56
CA LEU A 9 -16.38 -32.10 -50.17
C LEU A 9 -14.94 -31.91 -49.68
N VAL A 10 -14.41 -30.71 -49.93
CA VAL A 10 -13.18 -30.23 -49.28
C VAL A 10 -13.61 -29.71 -47.91
N THR A 11 -13.44 -30.51 -46.87
CA THR A 11 -13.56 -30.05 -45.48
C THR A 11 -12.31 -29.25 -45.13
N ILE A 12 -12.38 -27.94 -45.34
CA ILE A 12 -11.41 -27.00 -44.76
C ILE A 12 -11.70 -26.95 -43.26
N MET A 13 -10.90 -27.66 -42.46
CA MET A 13 -10.81 -27.38 -41.03
C MET A 13 -10.12 -26.02 -40.87
N ILE A 14 -10.91 -24.98 -40.64
CA ILE A 14 -10.40 -23.70 -40.16
C ILE A 14 -10.14 -23.91 -38.67
N LEU A 15 -8.88 -24.12 -38.28
CA LEU A 15 -8.48 -23.94 -36.89
C LEU A 15 -8.61 -22.44 -36.59
N SER A 16 -9.71 -22.07 -35.96
CA SER A 16 -9.85 -20.76 -35.33
C SER A 16 -8.84 -20.72 -34.18
N VAL A 17 -7.64 -20.24 -34.44
CA VAL A 17 -6.75 -19.78 -33.37
C VAL A 17 -7.43 -18.55 -32.81
N VAL A 18 -8.24 -18.74 -31.77
CA VAL A 18 -8.63 -17.67 -30.89
C VAL A 18 -7.34 -17.28 -30.19
N ALA A 19 -6.63 -16.29 -30.74
CA ALA A 19 -5.66 -15.56 -29.98
C ALA A 19 -6.47 -14.85 -28.89
N VAL A 20 -6.62 -15.52 -27.74
CA VAL A 20 -6.96 -14.84 -26.51
C VAL A 20 -5.77 -13.91 -26.30
N LEU A 21 -5.94 -12.65 -26.70
CA LEU A 21 -5.14 -11.60 -26.08
C LEU A 21 -5.57 -11.63 -24.61
N SER A 22 -4.94 -12.50 -23.85
CA SER A 22 -4.73 -12.23 -22.44
C SER A 22 -3.91 -10.95 -22.45
N THR A 23 -4.60 -9.82 -22.22
CA THR A 23 -3.93 -8.72 -21.56
C THR A 23 -3.40 -9.33 -20.27
N ALA A 24 -2.13 -9.72 -20.28
CA ALA A 24 -1.42 -9.97 -19.05
C ALA A 24 -1.70 -8.75 -18.15
N PRO A 25 -1.92 -8.93 -16.84
CA PRO A 25 -1.80 -7.79 -15.95
C PRO A 25 -0.47 -7.14 -16.29
N GLU A 26 -0.47 -5.83 -16.56
CA GLU A 26 0.78 -5.09 -16.61
C GLU A 26 1.47 -5.34 -15.29
N ALA A 27 2.46 -6.24 -15.29
CA ALA A 27 3.43 -6.33 -14.23
C ALA A 27 4.25 -5.05 -14.32
N ASP A 28 3.78 -3.99 -13.66
CA ASP A 28 4.56 -2.82 -13.31
C ASP A 28 5.21 -3.18 -11.94
N ALA A 29 6.27 -3.98 -11.93
CA ALA A 29 7.67 -3.60 -12.06
C ALA A 29 8.29 -2.93 -10.82
N ASN A 30 7.63 -3.02 -9.65
CA ASN A 30 8.33 -2.85 -8.39
C ASN A 30 7.74 -3.77 -7.29
N SER A 31 8.57 -4.68 -6.79
CA SER A 31 8.23 -5.65 -5.74
C SER A 31 8.30 -5.04 -4.34
N ASP A 32 8.88 -3.85 -4.22
CA ASP A 32 9.17 -3.24 -2.95
C ASP A 32 7.87 -2.86 -2.23
N ILE A 33 7.93 -2.89 -0.89
CA ILE A 33 6.77 -2.58 -0.04
C ILE A 33 6.32 -1.14 -0.25
N LEU A 34 7.27 -0.21 -0.43
CA LEU A 34 7.03 1.20 -0.70
C LEU A 34 7.66 1.56 -2.04
N ASN A 35 6.87 2.24 -2.87
CA ASN A 35 7.23 2.53 -4.24
C ASN A 35 7.12 4.02 -4.46
N ASP A 36 8.24 4.69 -4.65
CA ASP A 36 8.28 6.12 -4.94
C ASP A 36 7.44 6.45 -6.17
N ILE A 37 6.71 7.56 -6.05
CA ILE A 37 5.95 8.13 -7.15
C ILE A 37 6.27 9.60 -7.32
N ASP A 38 6.33 10.02 -8.57
CA ASP A 38 6.32 11.44 -8.91
C ASP A 38 4.88 11.96 -8.81
N PHE A 39 4.58 12.66 -7.72
CA PHE A 39 3.28 13.22 -7.42
C PHE A 39 3.41 14.71 -7.09
N ASP A 40 2.46 15.53 -7.54
CA ASP A 40 2.44 16.96 -7.21
C ASP A 40 2.18 17.16 -5.71
N LYS A 41 3.25 17.33 -4.96
CA LYS A 41 3.25 17.54 -3.51
C LYS A 41 2.49 18.80 -3.10
N THR A 42 2.42 19.82 -3.96
CA THR A 42 1.72 21.08 -3.64
C THR A 42 0.22 20.90 -3.54
N SER A 43 -0.32 19.83 -4.13
CA SER A 43 -1.74 19.46 -4.07
C SER A 43 -2.15 18.74 -2.77
N LEU A 44 -1.18 18.43 -1.90
CA LEU A 44 -1.38 17.70 -0.65
C LEU A 44 -1.36 18.67 0.55
N LYS A 45 -2.30 18.49 1.49
CA LYS A 45 -2.35 19.28 2.73
C LYS A 45 -1.07 19.19 3.56
N PHE A 46 -0.33 18.08 3.41
CA PHE A 46 0.97 17.88 4.04
C PHE A 46 1.99 18.97 3.67
N ASN A 47 1.89 19.58 2.49
CA ASN A 47 2.77 20.67 2.08
C ASN A 47 2.60 21.95 2.91
N GLU A 48 1.46 22.12 3.58
CA GLU A 48 1.25 23.25 4.51
C GLU A 48 2.06 23.06 5.80
N ILE A 49 2.29 21.82 6.19
CA ILE A 49 2.73 21.45 7.54
C ILE A 49 4.10 20.75 7.61
N LEU A 50 4.61 20.29 6.48
CA LEU A 50 5.92 19.64 6.33
C LEU A 50 6.80 20.45 5.39
N ASP A 51 8.08 20.60 5.75
CA ASP A 51 9.11 21.22 4.91
C ASP A 51 9.56 20.31 3.77
N ASN A 52 9.55 18.99 4.00
CA ASN A 52 9.85 18.00 2.98
C ASN A 52 9.16 16.66 3.30
N PHE A 53 8.85 15.88 2.27
CA PHE A 53 8.31 14.52 2.39
C PHE A 53 8.40 13.79 1.05
N GLU A 54 8.40 12.46 1.09
CA GLU A 54 8.28 11.59 -0.07
C GLU A 54 6.83 11.19 -0.32
N THR A 55 6.52 10.85 -1.57
CA THR A 55 5.20 10.34 -1.97
C THR A 55 5.38 8.95 -2.52
N VAL A 56 4.65 7.98 -1.96
CA VAL A 56 4.79 6.57 -2.30
C VAL A 56 3.44 5.92 -2.54
N THR A 57 3.45 4.77 -3.20
CA THR A 57 2.36 3.78 -3.13
C THR A 57 2.85 2.53 -2.44
N THR A 58 1.93 1.81 -1.79
CA THR A 58 2.25 0.60 -1.02
C THR A 58 1.99 -0.67 -1.83
N ASN A 59 2.71 -1.73 -1.46
CA ASN A 59 2.44 -3.12 -1.81
C ASN A 59 2.15 -3.88 -0.52
N SER A 60 0.95 -3.70 0.02
CA SER A 60 0.55 -4.30 1.29
C SER A 60 0.55 -5.83 1.27
N THR A 61 0.31 -6.46 0.13
CA THR A 61 0.44 -7.91 -0.01
C THR A 61 1.86 -8.38 0.29
N THR A 62 2.87 -7.66 -0.19
CA THR A 62 4.27 -8.00 0.09
C THR A 62 4.59 -7.80 1.57
N PHE A 63 4.15 -6.67 2.15
CA PHE A 63 4.30 -6.43 3.58
C PHE A 63 3.65 -7.53 4.44
N LEU A 64 2.41 -7.90 4.14
CA LEU A 64 1.66 -8.91 4.91
C LEU A 64 2.27 -10.31 4.78
N ASN A 65 2.88 -10.62 3.64
CA ASN A 65 3.63 -11.86 3.47
C ASN A 65 4.91 -11.85 4.30
N ASP A 66 5.70 -10.78 4.22
CA ASP A 66 6.99 -10.69 4.93
C ASP A 66 6.81 -10.67 6.46
N VAL A 67 5.86 -9.86 6.95
CA VAL A 67 5.59 -9.74 8.39
C VAL A 67 5.04 -11.03 9.01
N SER A 68 4.53 -11.98 8.20
CA SER A 68 4.07 -13.28 8.68
C SER A 68 5.19 -14.13 9.28
N ASP A 69 6.44 -13.89 8.87
CA ASP A 69 7.65 -14.49 9.43
C ASP A 69 8.23 -13.66 10.61
N GLY A 70 7.53 -12.59 11.01
CA GLY A 70 7.90 -11.68 12.10
C GLY A 70 9.00 -10.68 11.74
N ARG A 71 9.54 -10.71 10.52
CA ARG A 71 10.58 -9.78 10.06
C ARG A 71 10.21 -9.11 8.75
N VAL A 72 10.38 -7.80 8.69
CA VAL A 72 10.13 -7.02 7.48
C VAL A 72 11.17 -5.93 7.35
N THR A 73 11.62 -5.66 6.12
CA THR A 73 12.54 -4.56 5.83
C THR A 73 11.76 -3.46 5.11
N LEU A 74 11.81 -2.23 5.62
CA LEU A 74 11.22 -1.06 5.00
C LEU A 74 12.31 -0.03 4.64
N GLU A 75 12.25 0.52 3.44
CA GLU A 75 13.06 1.69 3.07
C GLU A 75 12.22 2.96 3.21
N LEU A 76 12.62 3.87 4.10
CA LEU A 76 11.99 5.18 4.28
C LEU A 76 13.05 6.27 4.11
N LEU A 77 12.81 7.25 3.24
CA LEU A 77 13.72 8.39 3.04
C LEU A 77 15.16 7.96 2.69
N GLY A 78 15.30 6.88 1.92
CA GLY A 78 16.60 6.27 1.57
C GLY A 78 17.31 5.53 2.70
N GLN A 79 16.60 5.21 3.80
CA GLN A 79 17.12 4.46 4.94
C GLN A 79 16.36 3.15 5.11
N GLU A 80 17.10 2.03 5.17
CA GLU A 80 16.54 0.72 5.47
C GLU A 80 16.32 0.52 6.98
N PHE A 81 15.17 -0.05 7.32
CA PHE A 81 14.77 -0.45 8.67
C PHE A 81 14.41 -1.93 8.66
N ASP A 82 15.28 -2.75 9.24
CA ASP A 82 14.97 -4.15 9.56
C ASP A 82 14.13 -4.20 10.83
N LEU A 83 12.87 -4.60 10.72
CA LEU A 83 11.92 -4.64 11.82
C LEU A 83 11.66 -6.06 12.28
N ASP A 84 11.64 -6.26 13.60
CA ASP A 84 11.11 -7.45 14.26
C ASP A 84 9.73 -7.10 14.83
N LEU A 85 8.67 -7.61 14.20
CA LEU A 85 7.28 -7.21 14.44
C LEU A 85 6.43 -8.40 14.89
N GLN A 86 5.48 -8.10 15.77
CA GLN A 86 4.43 -9.04 16.18
C GLN A 86 3.07 -8.40 15.98
N GLU A 87 2.10 -9.18 15.51
CA GLU A 87 0.71 -8.74 15.44
C GLU A 87 0.19 -8.50 16.86
N MET A 88 -0.39 -7.33 17.06
CA MET A 88 -0.92 -6.86 18.34
C MET A 88 -2.45 -6.93 18.36
N ASP A 89 -3.09 -6.54 17.26
CA ASP A 89 -4.55 -6.46 17.15
C ASP A 89 -4.98 -6.60 15.69
N SER A 90 -6.20 -7.05 15.46
CA SER A 90 -6.83 -7.09 14.15
C SER A 90 -8.30 -6.72 14.19
N VAL A 91 -8.71 -5.94 13.20
CA VAL A 91 -10.12 -5.64 12.94
C VAL A 91 -10.70 -6.81 12.18
N SER A 92 -11.65 -7.49 12.81
CA SER A 92 -12.33 -8.68 12.25
C SER A 92 -13.08 -8.36 10.95
N ASN A 93 -13.18 -9.37 10.10
CA ASN A 93 -13.91 -9.34 8.82
C ASN A 93 -15.43 -9.07 8.93
N ASP A 94 -16.00 -9.20 10.14
CA ASP A 94 -17.40 -8.89 10.42
C ASP A 94 -17.59 -7.49 11.04
N ALA A 95 -16.52 -6.73 11.23
CA ALA A 95 -16.60 -5.37 11.75
C ALA A 95 -17.37 -4.47 10.77
N VAL A 96 -18.21 -3.60 11.33
CA VAL A 96 -19.00 -2.63 10.58
C VAL A 96 -18.81 -1.23 11.12
N ILE A 97 -18.71 -0.26 10.21
CA ILE A 97 -18.73 1.16 10.52
C ILE A 97 -20.20 1.60 10.50
N ILE A 98 -20.67 2.16 11.62
CA ILE A 98 -21.98 2.80 11.71
C ILE A 98 -21.79 4.28 11.44
N THR A 99 -22.29 4.74 10.31
CA THR A 99 -22.24 6.15 9.92
C THR A 99 -23.24 6.99 10.71
N GLU A 100 -23.10 8.32 10.70
CA GLU A 100 -24.00 9.24 11.42
C GLU A 100 -25.48 9.09 11.03
N ASN A 101 -25.77 8.66 9.80
CA ASN A 101 -27.13 8.41 9.32
C ASN A 101 -27.66 7.01 9.68
N GLY A 102 -26.89 6.20 10.41
CA GLY A 102 -27.24 4.84 10.81
C GLY A 102 -26.93 3.75 9.79
N SER A 103 -26.34 4.08 8.64
CA SER A 103 -25.92 3.06 7.65
C SER A 103 -24.75 2.25 8.18
N MET A 104 -24.81 0.93 7.99
CA MET A 104 -23.74 -0.01 8.28
C MET A 104 -22.96 -0.31 7.00
N ILE A 105 -21.65 -0.07 7.02
CA ILE A 105 -20.75 -0.45 5.94
C ILE A 105 -19.66 -1.39 6.49
N PRO A 106 -19.20 -2.40 5.73
CA PRO A 106 -18.09 -3.25 6.17
C PRO A 106 -16.87 -2.39 6.51
N ALA A 107 -16.25 -2.65 7.66
CA ALA A 107 -14.94 -2.10 7.95
C ALA A 107 -13.90 -2.87 7.13
N PRO A 108 -12.84 -2.21 6.63
CA PRO A 108 -11.73 -2.93 6.02
C PRO A 108 -11.04 -3.81 7.08
N GLU A 109 -10.67 -5.02 6.70
CA GLU A 109 -9.76 -5.84 7.50
C GLU A 109 -8.45 -5.08 7.67
N SER A 110 -7.94 -5.08 8.91
CA SER A 110 -6.69 -4.41 9.21
C SER A 110 -5.99 -5.11 10.36
N SER A 111 -4.67 -5.27 10.26
CA SER A 111 -3.84 -5.76 11.35
C SER A 111 -2.87 -4.68 11.79
N THR A 112 -2.70 -4.56 13.11
CA THR A 112 -1.73 -3.68 13.75
C THR A 112 -0.57 -4.51 14.26
N TYR A 113 0.64 -4.10 13.91
CA TYR A 113 1.90 -4.74 14.26
C TYR A 113 2.72 -3.82 15.14
N LYS A 114 3.38 -4.38 16.13
CA LYS A 114 4.27 -3.65 17.04
C LYS A 114 5.60 -4.37 17.18
N GLY A 115 6.68 -3.60 17.28
CA GLY A 115 8.01 -4.18 17.43
C GLY A 115 9.13 -3.17 17.54
N THR A 116 10.32 -3.56 17.09
CA THR A 116 11.56 -2.77 17.19
C THR A 116 12.41 -2.91 15.94
N VAL A 117 13.33 -1.97 15.74
CA VAL A 117 14.39 -2.07 14.72
C VAL A 117 15.48 -3.00 15.23
N VAL A 118 15.87 -3.98 14.42
CA VAL A 118 16.87 -5.01 14.78
C VAL A 118 18.21 -4.33 15.07
N GLY A 119 18.78 -4.63 16.25
CA GLY A 119 20.07 -4.05 16.68
C GLY A 119 19.98 -2.67 17.32
N GLU A 120 18.81 -2.02 17.32
CA GLU A 120 18.61 -0.68 17.87
C GLU A 120 17.85 -0.73 19.21
N ALA A 121 18.58 -0.62 20.31
CA ALA A 121 18.04 -0.79 21.66
C ALA A 121 16.98 0.26 22.06
N ASN A 122 17.03 1.46 21.48
CA ASN A 122 16.10 2.55 21.74
C ASN A 122 15.20 2.80 20.52
N SER A 123 14.59 1.73 20.02
CA SER A 123 13.67 1.80 18.89
C SER A 123 12.30 1.23 19.24
N ASN A 124 11.28 1.68 18.50
CA ASN A 124 9.99 1.04 18.47
C ASN A 124 9.31 1.30 17.12
N ALA A 125 8.45 0.40 16.68
CA ALA A 125 7.65 0.56 15.49
C ALA A 125 6.21 0.14 15.78
N ILE A 126 5.26 0.89 15.24
CA ILE A 126 3.84 0.55 15.21
C ILE A 126 3.35 0.78 13.79
N LEU A 127 2.90 -0.29 13.12
CA LEU A 127 2.42 -0.25 11.75
C LEU A 127 1.03 -0.86 11.68
N THR A 128 0.13 -0.25 10.91
CA THR A 128 -1.18 -0.81 10.58
C THR A 128 -1.23 -1.05 9.09
N ALA A 129 -1.66 -2.24 8.68
CA ALA A 129 -1.82 -2.61 7.28
C ALA A 129 -3.24 -3.08 6.98
N THR A 130 -3.70 -2.71 5.78
CA THR A 130 -4.88 -3.25 5.10
C THR A 130 -4.47 -3.68 3.69
N ASP A 131 -5.40 -4.21 2.89
CA ASP A 131 -5.13 -4.60 1.50
C ASP A 131 -4.43 -3.53 0.64
N ASP A 132 -4.72 -2.25 0.87
CA ASP A 132 -4.27 -1.13 0.04
C ASP A 132 -3.42 -0.08 0.78
N VAL A 133 -3.32 -0.17 2.11
CA VAL A 133 -2.74 0.88 2.97
C VAL A 133 -1.73 0.27 3.92
N ILE A 134 -0.62 0.98 4.13
CA ILE A 134 0.30 0.78 5.25
C ILE A 134 0.50 2.16 5.87
N LEU A 135 0.27 2.28 7.17
CA LEU A 135 0.50 3.51 7.91
C LEU A 135 1.15 3.22 9.26
N GLY A 136 1.75 4.24 9.86
CA GLY A 136 2.31 4.13 11.20
C GLY A 136 3.62 4.87 11.36
N GLU A 137 4.36 4.48 12.38
CA GLU A 137 5.60 5.16 12.77
C GLU A 137 6.71 4.19 13.16
N ILE A 138 7.95 4.63 12.90
CA ILE A 138 9.19 4.01 13.37
C ILE A 138 9.96 5.07 14.13
N ASN A 139 10.28 4.78 15.39
CA ASN A 139 11.04 5.64 16.28
C ASN A 139 12.42 5.02 16.50
N VAL A 140 13.49 5.81 16.32
CA VAL A 140 14.88 5.41 16.58
C VAL A 140 15.60 6.55 17.31
N GLY A 141 15.90 6.35 18.59
CA GLY A 141 16.43 7.41 19.44
C GLY A 141 15.46 8.60 19.53
N ASP A 142 15.93 9.79 19.16
CA ASP A 142 15.15 11.03 19.19
C ASP A 142 14.44 11.35 17.86
N LYS A 143 14.52 10.44 16.88
CA LYS A 143 13.97 10.64 15.54
C LYS A 143 12.82 9.70 15.26
N SER A 144 11.77 10.22 14.65
CA SER A 144 10.59 9.48 14.23
C SER A 144 10.43 9.54 12.71
N TYR A 145 9.95 8.46 12.12
CA TYR A 145 9.66 8.31 10.71
C TYR A 145 8.21 7.86 10.58
N PHE A 146 7.46 8.48 9.67
CA PHE A 146 6.02 8.34 9.57
C PHE A 146 5.62 7.93 8.17
N ILE A 147 4.60 7.08 8.09
CA ILE A 147 3.89 6.73 6.86
C ILE A 147 2.43 7.10 7.09
N GLU A 148 1.95 8.09 6.34
CA GLU A 148 0.59 8.61 6.46
C GLU A 148 -0.17 8.45 5.14
N GLN A 149 -1.41 7.98 5.19
CA GLN A 149 -2.23 7.90 3.99
C GLN A 149 -2.80 9.27 3.60
N THR A 150 -3.05 9.46 2.31
CA THR A 150 -3.78 10.63 1.79
C THR A 150 -5.14 10.23 1.22
N SER A 151 -5.99 11.22 0.93
CA SER A 151 -7.22 10.99 0.17
C SER A 151 -7.00 10.94 -1.35
N ARG A 152 -5.75 10.96 -1.82
CA ARG A 152 -5.40 10.94 -3.25
C ARG A 152 -5.05 9.53 -3.72
N LYS A 153 -5.22 9.30 -5.01
CA LYS A 153 -4.84 8.07 -5.68
C LYS A 153 -3.91 8.34 -6.86
N TYR A 154 -2.95 7.46 -7.06
CA TYR A 154 -2.05 7.43 -8.22
C TYR A 154 -2.16 6.07 -8.88
N LYS A 155 -2.52 6.04 -10.18
CA LYS A 155 -2.82 4.80 -10.92
C LYS A 155 -3.76 3.82 -10.16
N GLY A 156 -4.75 4.37 -9.43
CA GLY A 156 -5.74 3.59 -8.66
C GLY A 156 -5.31 3.19 -7.24
N LYS A 157 -4.01 3.29 -6.90
CA LYS A 157 -3.47 3.01 -5.56
C LYS A 157 -3.51 4.26 -4.67
N VAL A 158 -3.64 4.07 -3.36
CA VAL A 158 -3.61 5.17 -2.38
C VAL A 158 -2.21 5.79 -2.36
N VAL A 159 -2.16 7.12 -2.42
CA VAL A 159 -0.91 7.88 -2.22
C VAL A 159 -0.66 8.01 -0.73
N HIS A 160 0.53 7.63 -0.30
CA HIS A 160 1.03 7.82 1.06
C HIS A 160 2.10 8.90 1.07
N VAL A 161 2.29 9.52 2.23
CA VAL A 161 3.32 10.50 2.52
C VAL A 161 4.28 9.89 3.53
N VAL A 162 5.57 9.92 3.21
CA VAL A 162 6.65 9.45 4.09
C VAL A 162 7.50 10.63 4.52
N TYR A 163 7.69 10.81 5.82
CA TYR A 163 8.46 11.93 6.37
C TYR A 163 9.08 11.61 7.72
N SER A 164 10.07 12.40 8.13
CA SER A 164 10.65 12.32 9.47
C SER A 164 10.17 13.47 10.36
N SER A 165 10.30 13.32 11.68
CA SER A 165 10.04 14.37 12.67
C SER A 165 10.72 15.70 12.33
N ASP A 166 11.94 15.67 11.79
CA ASP A 166 12.71 16.85 11.40
C ASP A 166 12.06 17.68 10.28
N ALA A 167 11.15 17.07 9.52
CA ALA A 167 10.47 17.75 8.42
C ALA A 167 9.19 18.47 8.88
N ILE A 168 8.79 18.32 10.14
CA ILE A 168 7.62 19.01 10.67
C ILE A 168 7.97 20.48 10.86
N LYS A 169 7.23 21.36 10.19
CA LYS A 169 7.41 22.81 10.35
C LYS A 169 7.18 23.23 11.79
N ASP A 170 8.04 24.11 12.29
CA ASP A 170 7.77 24.84 13.53
C ASP A 170 6.44 25.59 13.38
N ARG A 171 5.53 25.39 14.33
CA ARG A 171 4.23 26.06 14.35
C ARG A 171 4.01 26.66 15.73
N GLU A 172 3.58 27.90 15.75
CA GLU A 172 3.02 28.49 16.96
C GLU A 172 1.62 27.89 17.17
N ILE A 173 1.44 27.15 18.26
CA ILE A 173 0.10 26.69 18.65
C ILE A 173 -0.65 27.91 19.19
N LEU A 174 -1.44 28.54 18.32
CA LEU A 174 -2.20 29.74 18.67
C LEU A 174 -3.35 29.44 19.63
N GLU A 175 -3.93 28.23 19.55
CA GLU A 175 -5.00 27.79 20.42
C GLU A 175 -4.89 26.27 20.65
N TYR A 176 -4.82 25.87 21.91
CA TYR A 176 -4.91 24.47 22.32
C TYR A 176 -6.23 24.29 23.06
N ASN A 177 -7.20 23.65 22.42
CA ASN A 177 -8.46 23.29 23.05
C ASN A 177 -8.37 21.83 23.51
N PRO A 178 -8.16 21.57 24.82
CA PRO A 178 -8.22 20.20 25.32
C PRO A 178 -9.65 19.65 25.15
N CYS A 179 -9.74 18.41 24.66
CA CYS A 179 -10.98 17.65 24.56
C CYS A 179 -11.67 17.49 25.92
#